data_AF-A0A349TJ93-F1
#
_entry.id   AF-A0A349TJ93-F1
#
_cell.length_a   1.000
_cell.length_b   1.000
_cell.length_c   1.000
_cell.angle_alpha   90.00
_cell.angle_beta   90.00
_cell.angle_gamma   90.00
#
_symmetry.space_group_name_H-M   'P 1'
#
loop_
_entity.id
_entity.type
_entity.pdbx_description
1 polymer ?
#
loop_
_entity_poly.entity_id
_entity_poly.type
_entity_poly.pdbx_seq_one_letter_code
_entity_poly.pdbx_strand_id
1 'polypeptide(L)'
;MLEFTWPWVFLALPLPLLIYRLMARAPRQDAALYVPFFSVLSRLQSDNENLRSGRLLNLICCTLIWLLMILAASRPQWLGDPVQLPSTGRDLMLSVDISGSMEAQDMVVGNRQASRIDVVKAVVGDFVERREG
;
A
#
# COMPACT_ATOMS: atom_id res chain seq x y z
N MET A 1 8.77 -0.36 12.13
CA MET A 1 7.56 -1.20 12.31
C MET A 1 7.30 -2.02 11.07
N LEU A 2 6.97 -3.30 11.20
CA LEU A 2 6.56 -4.14 10.06
C LEU A 2 5.13 -3.75 9.66
N GLU A 3 4.96 -3.29 8.44
CA GLU A 3 3.67 -2.96 7.85
C GLU A 3 3.45 -3.80 6.59
N PHE A 4 2.20 -4.14 6.28
CA PHE A 4 1.82 -4.72 5.00
C PHE A 4 1.11 -3.62 4.21
N THR A 5 1.68 -3.20 3.09
CA THR A 5 1.05 -2.14 2.27
C THR A 5 -0.32 -2.58 1.78
N TRP A 6 -0.49 -3.88 1.46
CA TRP A 6 -1.73 -4.42 0.89
C TRP A 6 -2.28 -5.58 1.74
N PRO A 7 -2.87 -5.31 2.92
CA PRO A 7 -3.35 -6.35 3.83
C PRO A 7 -4.55 -7.14 3.26
N TRP A 8 -5.38 -6.50 2.43
CA TRP A 8 -6.49 -7.12 1.71
C TRP A 8 -6.12 -8.31 0.82
N VAL A 9 -4.85 -8.46 0.42
CA VAL A 9 -4.35 -9.63 -0.32
C VAL A 9 -4.52 -10.93 0.49
N PHE A 10 -4.54 -10.86 1.82
CA PHE A 10 -4.81 -12.03 2.68
C PHE A 10 -6.22 -12.60 2.50
N LEU A 11 -7.17 -11.85 1.93
CA LEU A 11 -8.48 -12.39 1.55
C LEU A 11 -8.39 -13.45 0.44
N ALA A 12 -7.26 -13.55 -0.25
CA ALA A 12 -6.99 -14.63 -1.20
C ALA A 12 -6.58 -15.95 -0.52
N LEU A 13 -6.26 -15.98 0.79
CA LEU A 13 -5.91 -17.21 1.50
C LEU A 13 -6.90 -18.38 1.27
N PRO A 14 -8.23 -18.20 1.40
CA PRO A 14 -9.20 -19.26 1.17
C PRO A 14 -9.43 -19.60 -0.31
N LEU A 15 -8.81 -18.90 -1.26
CA LEU A 15 -9.09 -19.04 -2.70
C LEU A 15 -8.90 -20.48 -3.21
N PRO A 16 -7.81 -21.21 -2.89
CA PRO A 16 -7.65 -22.59 -3.35
C PRO A 16 -8.76 -23.53 -2.83
N LEU A 17 -9.21 -23.32 -1.58
CA LEU A 17 -10.29 -24.11 -0.99
C LEU A 17 -11.64 -23.76 -1.63
N LEU A 18 -11.91 -22.48 -1.88
CA LEU A 18 -13.11 -22.02 -2.57
C LEU A 18 -13.20 -22.59 -3.97
N ILE A 19 -12.11 -22.53 -4.75
CA ILE A 19 -12.03 -23.13 -6.08
C ILE A 19 -12.27 -24.64 -6.01
N TYR A 20 -11.63 -25.33 -5.07
CA TYR A 20 -11.82 -26.77 -4.89
C TYR A 20 -13.26 -27.15 -4.54
N ARG A 21 -13.98 -26.32 -3.77
CA ARG A 21 -15.37 -26.59 -3.36
C ARG A 21 -16.42 -26.16 -4.37
N LEU A 22 -16.19 -25.07 -5.11
CA LEU A 22 -17.18 -24.44 -5.99
C LEU A 22 -17.02 -24.86 -7.45
N MET A 23 -15.80 -25.14 -7.92
CA MET A 23 -15.61 -25.55 -9.31
C MET A 23 -15.98 -27.02 -9.51
N ALA A 24 -16.67 -27.28 -10.61
CA ALA A 24 -16.92 -28.63 -11.07
C ALA A 24 -15.58 -29.33 -11.35
N ARG A 25 -15.51 -30.62 -11.02
CA ARG A 25 -14.34 -31.44 -11.36
C ARG A 25 -14.15 -31.39 -12.87
N ALA A 26 -12.92 -31.13 -13.31
CA ALA A 26 -12.58 -31.18 -14.72
C ALA A 26 -13.00 -32.55 -15.30
N PRO A 27 -13.62 -32.59 -16.49
CA PRO A 27 -13.99 -33.84 -17.12
C PRO A 27 -12.73 -34.69 -17.29
N ARG A 28 -12.72 -35.87 -16.67
CA ARG A 28 -11.68 -36.85 -16.94
C ARG A 28 -11.87 -37.33 -18.36
N GLN A 29 -11.03 -36.84 -19.26
CA GLN A 29 -10.84 -37.44 -20.57
C GLN A 29 -9.98 -38.69 -20.37
N ASP A 30 -10.54 -39.69 -19.68
CA ASP A 30 -9.92 -40.99 -19.61
C ASP A 30 -10.08 -41.59 -21.01
N ALA A 31 -9.03 -41.48 -21.84
CA ALA A 31 -8.98 -42.14 -23.11
C ALA A 31 -9.23 -43.63 -22.85
N ALA A 32 -10.34 -44.16 -23.39
CA ALA A 32 -10.70 -45.57 -23.25
C ALA A 32 -9.69 -46.42 -24.03
N LEU A 33 -8.53 -46.67 -23.41
CA LEU A 33 -7.53 -47.57 -23.94
C LEU A 33 -7.99 -48.99 -23.62
N TYR A 34 -8.41 -49.74 -24.63
CA TYR A 34 -8.70 -51.16 -24.47
C TYR A 34 -7.39 -51.90 -24.21
N VAL A 35 -7.19 -52.37 -22.98
CA VAL A 35 -5.99 -53.11 -22.59
C VAL A 35 -6.38 -54.58 -22.33
N PRO A 36 -5.97 -55.53 -23.19
CA PRO A 36 -6.39 -56.94 -23.10
C PRO A 36 -5.83 -57.72 -21.90
N PHE A 37 -5.14 -57.04 -20.97
CA PHE A 37 -4.56 -57.60 -19.74
C PHE A 37 -4.96 -56.79 -18.49
N PHE A 38 -6.16 -56.21 -18.48
CA PHE A 38 -6.68 -55.38 -17.37
C PHE A 38 -6.53 -56.03 -15.98
N SER A 39 -6.71 -57.35 -15.87
CA SER A 39 -6.60 -58.12 -14.62
C SER A 39 -5.18 -58.26 -14.07
N VAL A 40 -4.16 -58.13 -14.92
CA VAL A 40 -2.74 -58.10 -14.53
C VAL A 40 -2.35 -56.68 -14.11
N LEU A 41 -2.84 -55.68 -14.85
CA LEU A 41 -2.58 -54.27 -14.57
C LEU A 41 -3.25 -53.79 -13.27
N SER A 42 -4.46 -54.27 -12.97
CA SER A 42 -5.18 -53.93 -11.73
C SER A 42 -4.50 -54.47 -10.47
N ARG A 43 -3.78 -55.61 -10.57
CA ARG A 43 -2.96 -56.14 -9.47
C ARG A 43 -1.72 -55.28 -9.24
N LEU A 44 -1.06 -54.82 -10.30
CA LEU A 44 0.08 -53.90 -10.20
C LEU A 44 -0.33 -52.51 -9.66
N GLN A 45 -1.55 -52.05 -9.96
CA GLN A 45 -2.09 -50.82 -9.39
C GLN A 45 -2.42 -50.91 -7.89
N SER A 46 -2.55 -52.12 -7.34
CA SER A 46 -2.86 -52.32 -5.91
C SER A 46 -1.63 -52.08 -5.02
N ASP A 47 -0.41 -52.16 -5.58
CA ASP A 47 0.86 -51.84 -4.90
C ASP A 47 1.16 -50.31 -4.83
N ASN A 48 0.21 -49.47 -5.24
CA ASN A 48 0.33 -48.01 -5.24
C ASN A 48 0.23 -47.35 -3.85
N GLU A 49 0.49 -48.08 -2.76
CA GLU A 49 0.62 -47.51 -1.41
C GLU A 49 1.70 -46.39 -1.37
N ASN A 50 2.73 -46.46 -2.23
CA ASN A 50 3.78 -45.44 -2.35
C ASN A 50 3.35 -44.12 -3.03
N LEU A 51 2.24 -44.06 -3.76
CA LEU A 51 1.78 -42.80 -4.38
C LEU A 51 1.15 -41.82 -3.38
N ARG A 52 0.76 -42.29 -2.19
CA ARG A 52 0.23 -41.42 -1.14
C ARG A 52 1.29 -40.47 -0.59
N SER A 53 2.55 -40.94 -0.48
CA SER A 53 3.67 -40.17 0.05
C SER A 53 4.00 -38.95 -0.83
N GLY A 54 4.12 -39.16 -2.15
CA GLY A 54 4.37 -38.06 -3.10
C GLY A 54 3.22 -37.05 -3.17
N ARG A 55 1.98 -37.49 -2.92
CA ARG A 55 0.80 -36.62 -2.94
C ARG A 55 0.74 -35.67 -1.74
N LEU A 56 1.18 -36.12 -0.57
CA LEU A 56 1.25 -35.27 0.63
C LEU A 56 2.36 -34.22 0.50
N LEU A 57 3.56 -34.62 0.04
CA LEU A 57 4.67 -33.70 -0.19
C LEU A 57 4.29 -32.63 -1.23
N ASN A 58 3.67 -33.04 -2.34
CA ASN A 58 3.21 -32.12 -3.36
C ASN A 58 2.17 -31.13 -2.80
N LEU A 59 1.20 -31.61 -2.02
CA LEU A 59 0.22 -30.73 -1.35
C LEU A 59 0.93 -29.70 -0.45
N ILE A 60 1.88 -30.13 0.38
CA ILE A 60 2.65 -29.25 1.26
C ILE A 60 3.41 -28.21 0.43
N CYS A 61 4.15 -28.62 -0.60
CA CYS A 61 4.87 -27.71 -1.48
C CYS A 61 3.95 -26.69 -2.15
N CYS A 62 2.81 -27.13 -2.71
CA CYS A 62 1.83 -26.22 -3.31
C CYS A 62 1.26 -25.23 -2.29
N THR A 63 0.94 -25.68 -1.07
CA THR A 63 0.45 -24.78 -0.01
C THR A 63 1.52 -23.77 0.40
N LEU A 64 2.78 -24.18 0.53
CA LEU A 64 3.88 -23.27 0.84
C LEU A 64 4.10 -22.23 -0.26
N ILE A 65 4.10 -22.65 -1.53
CA ILE A 65 4.21 -21.73 -2.67
C ILE A 65 3.08 -20.71 -2.65
N TRP A 66 1.85 -21.15 -2.39
CA TRP A 66 0.69 -20.26 -2.29
C TRP A 66 0.83 -19.24 -1.15
N LEU A 67 1.24 -19.68 0.04
CA LEU A 67 1.48 -18.79 1.17
C LEU A 67 2.59 -17.77 0.89
N LEU A 68 3.69 -18.21 0.27
CA LEU A 68 4.80 -17.35 -0.12
C LEU A 68 4.38 -16.32 -1.17
N MET A 69 3.55 -16.71 -2.13
CA MET A 69 3.00 -15.77 -3.12
C MET A 69 2.13 -14.70 -2.46
N ILE A 70 1.24 -15.07 -1.55
CA ILE A 70 0.39 -14.12 -0.82
C ILE A 70 1.25 -13.18 0.03
N LEU A 71 2.26 -13.72 0.73
CA LEU A 71 3.16 -12.93 1.56
C LEU A 71 4.01 -11.96 0.72
N ALA A 72 4.51 -12.39 -0.44
CA ALA A 72 5.25 -11.51 -1.34
C ALA A 72 4.33 -10.41 -1.92
N ALA A 73 3.10 -10.77 -2.28
CA ALA A 73 2.12 -9.85 -2.85
C ALA A 73 1.58 -8.83 -1.83
N SER A 74 1.53 -9.17 -0.53
CA SER A 74 1.08 -8.24 0.52
C SER A 74 2.08 -7.12 0.81
N ARG A 75 3.28 -7.17 0.20
CA ARG A 75 4.35 -6.17 0.33
C ARG A 75 4.71 -5.88 1.79
N PRO A 76 5.36 -6.83 2.50
CA PRO A 76 5.89 -6.58 3.82
C PRO A 76 7.00 -5.51 3.72
N GLN A 77 6.81 -4.40 4.42
CA GLN A 77 7.75 -3.31 4.47
C GLN A 77 8.16 -3.04 5.91
N TRP A 78 9.46 -2.85 6.13
CA TRP A 78 9.97 -2.39 7.40
C TRP A 78 10.04 -0.87 7.36
N LEU A 79 8.99 -0.21 7.86
CA LEU A 79 9.00 1.25 7.99
C LEU A 79 9.95 1.62 9.13
N GLY A 80 10.89 2.53 8.86
CA GLY A 80 11.74 3.12 9.90
C GLY A 80 10.95 4.01 10.84
N ASP A 81 11.66 4.71 11.72
CA ASP A 81 11.03 5.74 12.55
C ASP A 81 10.48 6.87 11.67
N PRO A 82 9.32 7.45 12.04
CA PRO A 82 8.76 8.57 11.31
C PRO A 82 9.74 9.74 11.34
N VAL A 83 10.22 10.14 10.16
CA VAL A 83 11.05 11.34 10.02
C VAL A 83 10.12 12.54 10.07
N GLN A 84 10.28 13.38 11.09
CA GLN A 84 9.71 14.72 11.11
C GLN A 84 10.33 15.47 9.93
N LEU A 85 9.58 15.72 8.86
CA LEU A 85 10.06 16.63 7.83
C LEU A 85 10.26 17.98 8.52
N PRO A 86 11.46 18.59 8.49
CA PRO A 86 11.60 19.96 8.92
C PRO A 86 10.61 20.78 8.09
N SER A 87 9.80 21.60 8.74
CA SER A 87 9.03 22.63 8.05
C SER A 87 10.07 23.49 7.35
N THR A 88 10.32 23.24 6.06
CA THR A 88 11.28 24.03 5.31
C THR A 88 10.76 25.46 5.33
N GLY A 89 11.38 26.32 6.14
CA GLY A 89 11.15 27.75 6.08
C GLY A 89 11.43 28.17 4.64
N ARG A 90 10.39 28.51 3.88
CA ARG A 90 10.59 29.05 2.53
C ARG A 90 11.20 30.43 2.67
N ASP A 91 12.27 30.70 1.92
CA ASP A 91 12.78 32.05 1.76
C ASP A 91 11.65 32.97 1.25
N LEU A 92 11.35 34.02 2.01
CA LEU A 92 10.32 35.00 1.68
C LEU A 92 11.00 36.36 1.46
N MET A 93 10.92 36.87 0.25
CA MET A 93 11.29 38.26 -0.06
C MET A 93 10.02 39.10 -0.14
N LEU A 94 9.91 40.11 0.72
CA LEU A 94 8.82 41.07 0.69
C LEU A 94 9.36 42.42 0.18
N SER A 95 8.75 42.94 -0.88
CA SER A 95 9.04 44.28 -1.40
C SER A 95 7.87 45.21 -1.09
N VAL A 96 8.17 46.38 -0.52
CA VAL A 96 7.18 47.37 -0.09
C VAL A 96 7.38 48.65 -0.89
N ASP A 97 6.30 49.22 -1.41
CA ASP A 97 6.32 50.52 -2.08
C ASP A 97 6.48 51.65 -1.05
N ILE A 98 7.27 52.66 -1.41
CA ILE A 98 7.53 53.88 -0.61
C ILE A 98 7.17 55.15 -1.39
N SER A 99 6.40 55.02 -2.48
CA SER A 99 5.92 56.16 -3.26
C SER A 99 5.06 57.11 -2.42
N GLY A 100 4.92 58.37 -2.87
CA GLY A 100 4.12 59.38 -2.16
C GLY A 100 2.65 59.00 -1.95
N SER A 101 2.11 58.04 -2.70
CA SER A 101 0.77 57.48 -2.47
C SER A 101 0.65 56.76 -1.11
N MET A 102 1.77 56.34 -0.54
CA MET A 102 1.82 55.64 0.74
C MET A 102 1.68 56.55 1.96
N GLU A 103 1.79 57.87 1.79
CA GLU A 103 1.54 58.88 2.83
C GLU A 103 0.05 59.17 3.04
N ALA A 104 -0.83 58.68 2.15
CA ALA A 104 -2.27 58.88 2.25
C ALA A 104 -2.81 58.30 3.57
N GLN A 105 -3.51 59.14 4.34
CA GLN A 105 -4.12 58.79 5.63
C GLN A 105 -5.54 58.21 5.48
N ASP A 106 -5.69 57.25 4.58
CA ASP A 106 -6.97 56.63 4.24
C ASP A 106 -7.17 55.24 4.90
N MET A 107 -6.25 54.85 5.78
CA MET A 107 -6.28 53.57 6.49
C MET A 107 -6.50 53.77 7.99
N VAL A 108 -6.83 52.69 8.71
CA VAL A 108 -7.09 52.72 10.15
C VAL A 108 -6.31 51.60 10.86
N VAL A 109 -5.60 51.94 11.94
CA VAL A 109 -4.91 50.99 12.82
C VAL A 109 -5.27 51.33 14.27
N GLY A 110 -5.74 50.34 15.04
CA GLY A 110 -6.04 50.53 16.47
C GLY A 110 -6.99 51.70 16.75
N ASN A 111 -7.98 51.91 15.86
CA ASN A 111 -8.96 53.00 15.92
C ASN A 111 -8.42 54.43 15.67
N ARG A 112 -7.24 54.57 15.06
CA ARG A 112 -6.67 55.85 14.60
C ARG A 112 -6.49 55.84 13.08
N GLN A 113 -6.72 56.99 12.44
CA GLN A 113 -6.32 57.17 11.03
C GLN A 113 -4.80 57.06 10.93
N ALA A 114 -4.34 56.30 9.95
CA ALA A 114 -2.94 55.99 9.73
C ALA A 114 -2.62 56.06 8.24
N SER A 115 -1.35 56.32 7.91
CA SER A 115 -0.91 56.25 6.53
C SER A 115 -0.82 54.80 6.06
N ARG A 116 -0.91 54.56 4.75
CA ARG A 116 -0.75 53.21 4.18
C ARG A 116 0.59 52.57 4.56
N ILE A 117 1.68 53.34 4.60
CA ILE A 117 2.99 52.82 5.02
C ILE A 117 3.02 52.40 6.49
N ASP A 118 2.31 53.12 7.36
CA ASP A 118 2.22 52.76 8.79
C ASP A 118 1.46 51.45 8.99
N VAL A 119 0.39 51.24 8.22
CA VAL A 119 -0.38 49.98 8.26
C VAL A 119 0.46 48.81 7.76
N VAL A 120 1.20 49.00 6.66
CA VAL A 120 2.10 47.94 6.14
C VAL A 120 3.16 47.60 7.17
N LYS A 121 3.79 48.59 7.83
CA LYS A 121 4.76 48.33 8.91
C LYS A 121 4.16 47.51 10.06
N ALA A 122 2.93 47.82 10.48
CA ALA A 122 2.25 47.09 11.53
C ALA A 122 1.96 45.64 11.12
N VAL A 123 1.38 45.43 9.94
CA VAL A 123 1.02 44.08 9.46
C VAL A 123 2.25 43.22 9.19
N VAL A 124 3.29 43.80 8.58
CA VAL A 124 4.53 43.09 8.28
C VAL A 124 5.31 42.80 9.57
N GLY A 125 5.31 43.73 10.52
CA GLY A 125 5.89 43.51 11.86
C GLY A 125 5.24 42.34 12.58
N ASP A 126 3.91 42.36 12.70
CA ASP A 126 3.12 41.28 13.30
C ASP A 126 3.35 39.93 12.57
N PHE A 127 3.45 39.98 11.24
CA PHE A 127 3.72 38.80 10.42
C PHE A 127 5.10 38.21 10.72
N VAL A 128 6.14 39.03 10.84
CA VAL A 128 7.51 38.58 11.15
C VAL A 128 7.59 38.03 12.57
N GLU A 129 6.92 38.65 13.55
CA GLU A 129 6.96 38.22 14.95
C GLU A 129 6.22 36.90 15.18
N ARG A 130 5.09 36.67 14.48
CA ARG A 130 4.32 35.41 14.57
C ARG A 130 4.89 34.29 13.70
N ARG A 131 5.85 34.59 12.83
CA ARG A 131 6.41 33.61 11.91
C ARG A 131 7.39 32.72 12.68
N GLU A 132 6.96 31.50 12.96
CA GLU A 132 7.84 30.40 13.33
C GLU A 132 8.41 29.78 12.04
N GLY A 133 9.68 30.04 11.75
CA GLY A 133 10.39 29.57 10.56
C GLY A 133 11.90 29.67 10.72
#